data_AF-A0A1Q4HH33-F1
#
_entry.id   AF-A0A1Q4HH33-F1
#
_cell.length_a   1.000
_cell.length_b   1.000
_cell.length_c   1.000
_cell.angle_alpha   90.00
_cell.angle_beta   90.00
_cell.angle_gamma   90.00
#
_symmetry.space_group_name_H-M   'P 1'
#
loop_
_entity.id
_entity.type
_entity.pdbx_description
1 polymer ?
#
loop_
_entity_poly.entity_id
_entity_poly.type
_entity_poly.pdbx_seq_one_letter_code
_entity_poly.pdbx_strand_id
1 'polypeptide(L)'
;MAKRFNGDPVRRFGLVVFGVVWMLSGALMAFNPPPHDFRRAAALPAVGWITMVFGGYVGFKALHSSGSTDRRGPRHASGEETSVRDSAKFVVIFPLLLACGIWAVLDGCHRGLLSLVGLGFASLAMSLLGLPLAVSLSKWLLRRGRR
;
A
#
# COMPACT_ATOMS: atom_id res chain seq x y z
N MET A 1 -28.19 24.24 8.86
CA MET A 1 -28.68 23.20 7.92
C MET A 1 -27.48 22.66 7.13
N ALA A 2 -26.79 21.64 7.66
CA ALA A 2 -25.47 21.23 7.19
C ALA A 2 -25.56 20.11 6.14
N LYS A 3 -25.17 20.41 4.91
CA LYS A 3 -24.84 19.42 3.86
C LYS A 3 -23.59 18.66 4.28
N ARG A 4 -23.73 17.42 4.77
CA ARG A 4 -22.63 16.47 4.98
C ARG A 4 -22.99 15.11 4.38
N PHE A 5 -23.27 15.13 3.08
CA PHE A 5 -23.35 13.95 2.21
C PHE A 5 -22.20 14.04 1.21
N ASN A 6 -21.03 13.54 1.58
CA ASN A 6 -19.99 13.21 0.60
C ASN A 6 -19.13 12.11 1.21
N GLY A 7 -19.37 10.86 0.83
CA GLY A 7 -18.30 9.88 0.85
C GLY A 7 -17.34 10.31 -0.25
N ASP A 8 -16.22 10.94 0.11
CA ASP A 8 -15.44 11.78 -0.81
C ASP A 8 -15.14 11.08 -2.15
N PRO A 9 -15.62 11.61 -3.29
CA PRO A 9 -15.34 11.04 -4.60
C PRO A 9 -13.83 10.96 -4.89
N VAL A 10 -13.06 11.88 -4.31
CA VAL A 10 -11.59 11.90 -4.34
C VAL A 10 -10.98 10.64 -3.71
N ARG A 11 -11.51 10.18 -2.58
CA ARG A 11 -11.02 8.96 -1.90
C ARG A 11 -11.33 7.71 -2.71
N ARG A 12 -12.54 7.62 -3.29
CA ARG A 12 -12.92 6.51 -4.16
C ARG A 12 -12.05 6.45 -5.40
N PHE A 13 -11.86 7.60 -6.07
CA PHE A 13 -10.97 7.72 -7.21
C PHE A 13 -9.55 7.28 -6.86
N GLY A 14 -9.00 7.75 -5.73
CA GLY A 14 -7.68 7.34 -5.25
C GLY A 14 -7.55 5.83 -5.02
N LEU A 15 -8.57 5.18 -4.45
CA LEU A 15 -8.57 3.73 -4.24
C LEU A 15 -8.68 2.93 -5.54
N VAL A 16 -9.42 3.44 -6.53
CA VAL A 16 -9.50 2.82 -7.87
C VAL A 16 -8.15 2.94 -8.58
N VAL A 17 -7.55 4.13 -8.60
CA VAL A 17 -6.22 4.35 -9.19
C VAL A 17 -5.18 3.47 -8.50
N PHE A 18 -5.21 3.40 -7.16
CA PHE A 18 -4.35 2.49 -6.40
C PHE A 18 -4.55 1.04 -6.83
N GLY A 19 -5.80 0.56 -6.91
CA GLY A 19 -6.10 -0.80 -7.34
C GLY A 19 -5.58 -1.11 -8.75
N VAL A 20 -5.73 -0.17 -9.69
CA VAL A 20 -5.21 -0.31 -11.06
C VAL A 20 -3.69 -0.36 -11.10
N VAL A 21 -3.00 0.56 -10.42
CA VAL A 21 -1.54 0.57 -10.34
C VAL A 21 -1.02 -0.72 -9.69
N TRP A 22 -1.72 -1.20 -8.67
CA TRP A 22 -1.41 -2.45 -7.98
C TRP A 22 -1.59 -3.67 -8.87
N MET A 23 -2.66 -3.71 -9.68
CA MET A 23 -2.87 -4.76 -10.67
C MET A 23 -1.77 -4.77 -11.73
N LEU A 24 -1.40 -3.60 -12.25
CA LEU A 24 -0.34 -3.46 -13.24
C LEU A 24 1.02 -3.91 -12.67
N SER A 25 1.31 -3.57 -11.42
CA SER A 25 2.48 -4.05 -10.69
C SER A 25 2.49 -5.59 -10.59
N GLY A 26 1.36 -6.19 -10.19
CA GLY A 26 1.22 -7.65 -10.14
C GLY A 26 1.39 -8.31 -11.51
N ALA A 27 0.84 -7.71 -12.57
CA ALA A 27 1.02 -8.19 -13.94
C ALA A 27 2.49 -8.14 -14.37
N LEU A 28 3.21 -7.06 -14.06
CA LEU A 28 4.65 -6.93 -14.35
C LEU A 28 5.49 -8.01 -13.64
N MET A 29 5.09 -8.43 -12.43
CA MET A 29 5.72 -9.56 -11.74
C MET A 29 5.32 -10.91 -12.34
N ALA A 30 4.04 -11.06 -12.70
CA ALA A 30 3.46 -12.32 -13.20
C ALA A 30 4.01 -12.71 -14.57
N PHE A 31 4.17 -11.72 -15.44
CA PHE A 31 4.61 -11.90 -16.82
C PHE A 31 6.11 -11.66 -17.03
N ASN A 32 6.90 -11.48 -15.95
CA ASN A 32 8.34 -11.35 -16.09
C ASN A 32 8.94 -12.71 -16.48
N PRO A 33 9.64 -12.84 -17.62
CA PRO A 33 10.35 -14.07 -17.94
C PRO A 33 11.42 -14.35 -16.85
N PRO A 34 11.51 -15.60 -16.35
CA PRO A 34 12.45 -15.93 -15.29
C PRO A 34 13.88 -15.70 -15.79
N PRO A 35 14.72 -14.95 -15.05
CA PRO A 35 16.12 -14.76 -15.43
C PRO A 35 16.82 -16.13 -15.48
N HIS A 36 17.57 -16.38 -16.56
CA HIS A 36 18.13 -17.68 -16.90
C HIS A 36 19.03 -18.32 -15.81
N ASP A 37 19.52 -17.53 -14.84
CA ASP A 37 20.46 -17.99 -13.82
C ASP A 37 19.83 -18.35 -12.46
N PHE A 38 18.54 -18.06 -12.22
CA PHE A 38 17.92 -18.26 -10.90
C PHE A 38 16.83 -19.35 -10.91
N ARG A 39 17.19 -20.57 -10.49
CA ARG A 39 16.26 -21.68 -10.21
C ARG A 39 15.13 -21.34 -9.21
N ARG A 40 15.22 -20.23 -8.47
CA ARG A 40 14.18 -19.74 -7.53
C ARG A 40 13.18 -18.75 -8.15
N ALA A 41 13.29 -18.41 -9.45
CA ALA A 41 12.41 -17.47 -10.12
C ALA A 41 10.95 -17.95 -10.29
N ALA A 42 10.66 -19.22 -10.01
CA ALA A 42 9.31 -19.80 -10.11
C ALA A 42 8.28 -19.23 -9.10
N ALA A 43 8.73 -18.57 -8.03
CA ALA A 43 7.84 -17.92 -7.07
C ALA A 43 7.40 -16.50 -7.51
N LEU A 44 8.13 -15.86 -8.43
CA LEU A 44 7.83 -14.50 -8.89
C LEU A 44 6.46 -14.41 -9.59
N PRO A 45 6.07 -15.38 -10.45
CA PRO A 45 4.76 -15.35 -11.07
C PRO A 45 3.62 -15.49 -10.06
N ALA A 46 3.74 -16.39 -9.09
CA ALA A 46 2.73 -16.62 -8.06
C ALA A 46 2.48 -15.36 -7.21
N VAL A 47 3.54 -14.65 -6.82
CA VAL A 47 3.43 -13.36 -6.11
C VAL A 47 2.76 -12.32 -6.99
N GLY A 48 3.07 -12.27 -8.29
CA GLY A 48 2.42 -11.39 -9.25
C GLY A 48 0.91 -11.63 -9.36
N TRP A 49 0.48 -12.88 -9.46
CA TRP A 49 -0.94 -13.25 -9.49
C TRP A 49 -1.69 -12.86 -8.22
N ILE A 50 -1.12 -13.14 -7.04
CA ILE A 50 -1.72 -12.74 -5.75
C ILE A 50 -1.86 -11.23 -5.67
N THR A 51 -0.80 -10.51 -6.07
CA THR A 51 -0.77 -9.04 -6.10
C THR A 51 -1.86 -8.51 -7.05
N MET A 52 -1.98 -9.08 -8.24
CA MET A 52 -2.99 -8.70 -9.22
C MET A 52 -4.42 -8.95 -8.72
N VAL A 53 -4.71 -10.12 -8.13
CA VAL A 53 -6.03 -10.42 -7.55
C VAL A 53 -6.37 -9.46 -6.42
N PHE A 54 -5.40 -9.13 -5.55
CA PHE A 54 -5.59 -8.16 -4.49
C PHE A 54 -5.91 -6.75 -5.02
N GLY A 55 -5.17 -6.28 -6.03
CA GLY A 55 -5.43 -5.00 -6.68
C GLY A 55 -6.82 -4.93 -7.30
N GLY A 56 -7.23 -6.01 -7.98
CA GLY A 56 -8.57 -6.17 -8.55
C GLY A 56 -9.66 -6.14 -7.49
N TYR A 57 -9.46 -6.84 -6.37
CA TYR A 57 -10.37 -6.79 -5.23
C TYR A 57 -10.51 -5.38 -4.65
N VAL A 58 -9.40 -4.66 -4.44
CA VAL A 58 -9.43 -3.29 -3.91
C VAL A 58 -10.15 -2.33 -4.86
N GLY A 59 -9.84 -2.40 -6.16
CA GLY A 59 -10.51 -1.58 -7.18
C GLY A 59 -12.01 -1.90 -7.28
N PHE A 60 -12.36 -3.19 -7.32
CA PHE A 60 -13.75 -3.65 -7.35
C PHE A 60 -14.54 -3.19 -6.12
N LYS A 61 -13.96 -3.35 -4.93
CA LYS A 61 -14.56 -2.90 -3.67
C LYS A 61 -14.70 -1.38 -3.61
N ALA A 62 -13.74 -0.63 -4.14
CA ALA A 62 -13.83 0.82 -4.23
C ALA A 62 -15.01 1.27 -5.12
N LEU A 63 -15.21 0.59 -6.25
CA LEU A 63 -16.32 0.84 -7.18
C LEU A 63 -17.68 0.41 -6.61
N HIS A 64 -17.74 -0.72 -5.92
CA HIS A 64 -18.98 -1.30 -5.39
C HIS A 64 -19.30 -0.89 -3.94
N SER A 65 -18.44 -0.10 -3.30
CA SER A 65 -18.75 0.47 -1.98
C SER A 65 -19.78 1.60 -2.10
N SER A 66 -21.04 1.22 -2.29
CA SER A 66 -22.20 2.07 -2.01
C SER A 66 -22.03 2.57 -0.58
N GLY A 67 -22.03 3.89 -0.41
CA GLY A 67 -21.56 4.55 0.81
C GLY A 67 -22.24 3.96 2.03
N SER A 68 -21.53 3.08 2.74
CA SER A 68 -22.01 2.56 4.00
C SER A 68 -22.00 3.73 4.96
N THR A 69 -23.20 4.24 5.24
CA THR A 69 -23.56 5.00 6.43
C THR A 69 -23.35 4.16 7.67
N ASP A 70 -22.18 3.53 7.84
CA ASP A 70 -21.84 2.88 9.09
C ASP A 70 -21.24 3.92 10.04
N ARG A 71 -22.17 4.63 10.68
CA ARG A 71 -21.93 5.51 11.83
C ARG A 71 -21.56 4.72 13.09
N ARG A 72 -21.37 3.40 13.02
CA ARG A 72 -20.74 2.66 14.10
C ARG A 72 -19.24 2.77 13.92
N GLY A 73 -18.65 3.69 14.66
CA GLY A 73 -17.22 3.67 14.92
C GLY A 73 -16.80 2.27 15.37
N PRO A 74 -15.55 1.83 15.09
CA PRO A 74 -15.08 0.50 15.45
C PRO A 74 -15.33 0.26 16.94
N ARG A 75 -16.28 -0.62 17.28
CA ARG A 75 -16.62 -0.97 18.67
C ARG A 75 -15.58 -1.91 19.29
N HIS A 76 -14.40 -2.01 18.67
CA HIS A 76 -13.25 -2.81 19.09
C HIS A 76 -11.98 -1.96 19.17
N ALA A 77 -12.11 -0.72 19.66
CA ALA A 77 -11.02 -0.09 20.41
C ALA A 77 -10.92 -0.76 21.79
N SER A 78 -10.72 -2.08 21.82
CA SER A 78 -10.37 -2.79 23.05
C SER A 78 -8.90 -2.52 23.31
N GLY A 79 -8.62 -1.48 24.09
CA GLY A 79 -7.65 -1.45 25.19
C GLY A 79 -6.20 -1.91 24.98
N GLU A 80 -5.76 -2.28 23.78
CA GLU A 80 -4.36 -2.59 23.51
C GLU A 80 -3.74 -1.29 23.02
N GLU A 81 -3.14 -0.56 23.97
CA GLU A 81 -2.35 0.62 23.66
C GLU A 81 -1.41 0.26 22.52
N THR A 82 -1.57 0.89 21.35
CA THR A 82 -0.57 0.82 20.28
C THR A 82 0.76 1.18 20.90
N SER A 83 1.57 0.16 21.19
CA SER A 83 2.81 0.31 21.95
C SER A 83 3.64 1.39 21.27
N VAL A 84 4.15 2.34 22.04
CA VAL A 84 5.01 3.42 21.52
C VAL A 84 6.13 2.83 20.66
N ARG A 85 6.61 1.63 21.05
CA ARG A 85 7.58 0.84 20.31
C ARG A 85 7.11 0.48 18.90
N ASP A 86 5.86 0.04 18.73
CA ASP A 86 5.33 -0.36 17.42
C ASP A 86 5.01 0.85 16.54
N SER A 87 4.57 1.95 17.14
CA SER A 87 4.43 3.23 16.43
C SER A 87 5.79 3.76 15.96
N ALA A 88 6.84 3.68 16.80
CA ALA A 88 8.19 4.09 16.44
C ALA A 88 8.79 3.19 15.35
N LYS A 89 8.62 1.87 15.44
CA LYS A 89 9.00 0.93 14.38
C LYS A 89 8.33 1.31 13.06
N PHE A 90 7.04 1.62 13.07
CA PHE A 90 6.32 2.02 11.85
C PHE A 90 6.93 3.28 11.23
N VAL A 91 7.25 4.31 12.03
CA VAL A 91 7.88 5.55 11.55
C VAL A 91 9.26 5.32 10.96
N VAL A 92 10.03 4.35 11.47
CA VAL A 92 11.37 4.02 10.93
C VAL A 92 11.30 3.10 9.71
N ILE A 93 10.42 2.11 9.71
CA ILE A 93 10.25 1.15 8.61
C ILE A 93 9.69 1.85 7.37
N PHE A 94 8.79 2.82 7.56
CA PHE A 94 8.13 3.53 6.47
C PHE A 94 9.08 4.20 5.46
N PRO A 95 10.04 5.07 5.86
CA PRO A 95 11.00 5.68 4.93
C PRO A 95 11.93 4.65 4.30
N LEU A 96 12.27 3.59 5.04
CA LEU A 96 13.10 2.50 4.52
C LEU A 96 12.37 1.72 3.42
N LEU A 97 11.07 1.47 3.59
CA LEU A 97 10.22 0.84 2.58
C LEU A 97 10.11 1.71 1.31
N LEU A 98 9.98 3.03 1.49
CA LEU A 98 9.89 3.99 0.40
C LEU A 98 11.21 4.08 -0.38
N ALA A 99 12.34 4.18 0.32
CA ALA A 99 13.66 4.15 -0.31
C ALA A 99 13.93 2.83 -1.03
N CYS A 100 13.53 1.70 -0.43
CA CYS A 100 13.62 0.38 -1.04
C CYS A 100 12.75 0.27 -2.30
N GLY A 101 11.54 0.84 -2.30
CA GLY A 101 10.67 0.89 -3.47
C GLY A 101 11.29 1.67 -4.63
N ILE A 102 11.84 2.86 -4.36
CA ILE A 102 12.55 3.67 -5.37
C ILE A 102 13.76 2.91 -5.92
N TRP A 103 14.57 2.33 -5.03
CA TRP A 103 15.73 1.54 -5.43
C TRP A 103 15.34 0.36 -6.32
N ALA A 104 14.28 -0.38 -5.97
CA ALA A 104 13.80 -1.51 -6.76
C ALA A 104 13.30 -1.10 -8.15
N VAL A 105 12.67 0.08 -8.29
CA VAL A 105 12.33 0.62 -9.63
C VAL A 105 13.60 0.93 -10.41
N LEU A 106 14.56 1.64 -9.83
CA LEU A 106 15.78 2.06 -10.51
C LEU A 106 16.65 0.86 -10.93
N ASP A 107 16.89 -0.08 -10.02
CA ASP A 107 17.66 -1.30 -10.30
C ASP A 107 16.91 -2.22 -11.28
N GLY A 108 15.58 -2.28 -11.19
CA GLY A 108 14.73 -2.97 -12.17
C GLY A 108 14.85 -2.40 -13.58
N CYS A 109 14.83 -1.07 -13.71
CA CYS A 109 15.05 -0.38 -14.99
C CYS A 109 16.48 -0.60 -15.52
N HIS A 110 17.49 -0.54 -14.65
CA HIS A 110 18.88 -0.73 -15.05
C HIS A 110 19.19 -2.16 -15.51
N ARG A 111 18.57 -3.16 -14.89
CA ARG A 111 18.77 -4.59 -15.19
C ARG A 111 17.75 -5.16 -16.19
N GLY A 112 16.75 -4.39 -16.61
CA GLY A 112 15.66 -4.86 -17.47
C GLY A 112 14.72 -5.87 -16.79
N LEU A 113 14.64 -5.88 -15.45
CA LEU A 113 13.84 -6.83 -14.68
C LEU A 113 12.47 -6.24 -14.32
N LEU A 114 11.44 -6.61 -15.08
CA LEU A 114 10.07 -6.10 -14.89
C LEU A 114 9.48 -6.48 -13.52
N SER A 115 9.89 -7.61 -12.94
CA SER A 115 9.43 -8.00 -11.59
C SER A 115 9.95 -7.06 -10.50
N LEU A 116 11.16 -6.53 -10.64
CA LEU A 116 11.73 -5.56 -9.68
C LEU A 116 11.02 -4.22 -9.81
N VAL A 117 10.75 -3.79 -11.04
CA VAL A 117 9.96 -2.58 -11.33
C VAL A 117 8.55 -2.71 -10.76
N GLY A 118 7.89 -3.86 -10.99
CA GLY A 118 6.60 -4.18 -10.38
C GLY A 118 6.66 -4.10 -8.85
N LEU A 119 7.68 -4.69 -8.23
CA LEU A 119 7.86 -4.66 -6.76
C LEU A 119 8.06 -3.24 -6.23
N GLY A 120 8.83 -2.43 -6.94
CA GLY A 120 9.01 -1.03 -6.63
C GLY A 120 7.70 -0.25 -6.66
N PHE A 121 6.88 -0.44 -7.70
CA PHE A 121 5.56 0.19 -7.78
C PHE A 121 4.59 -0.27 -6.69
N ALA A 122 4.57 -1.57 -6.35
CA ALA A 122 3.76 -2.07 -5.23
C ALA A 122 4.21 -1.45 -3.91
N SER A 123 5.51 -1.41 -3.64
CA SER A 123 6.06 -0.80 -2.43
C SER A 123 5.69 0.68 -2.32
N LEU A 124 5.89 1.45 -3.40
CA LEU A 124 5.54 2.87 -3.46
C LEU A 124 4.04 3.11 -3.25
N ALA A 125 3.20 2.28 -3.85
CA ALA A 125 1.75 2.36 -3.68
C ALA A 125 1.35 2.10 -2.21
N MET A 126 1.95 1.11 -1.53
CA MET A 126 1.73 0.90 -0.09
C MET A 126 2.20 2.08 0.73
N SER A 127 3.37 2.64 0.41
CA SER A 127 3.88 3.83 1.09
C SER A 127 2.93 5.01 0.96
N LEU A 128 2.34 5.24 -0.22
CA LEU A 128 1.35 6.29 -0.44
C LEU A 128 0.09 6.11 0.42
N LEU A 129 -0.40 4.88 0.58
CA LEU A 129 -1.53 4.58 1.48
C LEU A 129 -1.15 4.69 2.96
N GLY A 130 0.09 4.34 3.32
CA GLY A 130 0.60 4.41 4.69
C GLY A 130 0.93 5.84 5.14
N LEU A 131 1.13 6.77 4.22
CA LEU A 131 1.51 8.17 4.47
C LEU A 131 0.56 8.92 5.43
N PRO A 132 -0.79 8.91 5.26
CA PRO A 132 -1.69 9.56 6.22
C PRO A 132 -1.62 8.95 7.63
N LEU A 133 -1.39 7.64 7.74
CA LEU A 133 -1.22 6.95 9.03
C LEU A 133 0.13 7.33 9.66
N ALA A 134 1.21 7.32 8.87
CA ALA A 134 2.55 7.72 9.30
C ALA A 134 2.57 9.17 9.80
N VAL A 135 1.92 10.11 9.10
CA VAL A 135 1.83 11.51 9.51
C VAL A 135 1.06 11.65 10.83
N SER A 136 -0.03 10.90 10.99
CA SER A 136 -0.85 10.92 12.21
C SER A 136 -0.06 10.38 13.42
N LEU A 137 0.64 9.26 13.25
CA LEU A 137 1.49 8.66 14.29
C LEU A 137 2.69 9.54 14.64
N SER A 138 3.38 10.10 13.63
CA SER A 138 4.50 11.02 13.86
C SER A 138 4.07 12.27 14.63
N LYS A 139 2.92 12.87 14.28
CA LYS A 139 2.37 14.01 15.04
C LYS A 139 2.03 13.64 16.48
N TRP A 140 1.47 12.44 16.70
CA TRP A 140 1.16 11.95 18.05
C TRP A 140 2.43 11.70 18.88
N LEU A 141 3.45 11.04 18.31
CA LEU A 141 4.75 10.82 18.94
C LEU A 141 5.44 12.14 19.30
N LEU A 142 5.47 13.11 18.38
CA LEU A 142 6.07 14.43 18.61
C LEU A 142 5.37 15.21 19.72
N ARG A 143 4.04 15.08 19.86
CA ARG A 143 3.28 15.70 20.96
C ARG A 143 3.57 15.03 22.30
N ARG A 144 3.83 13.72 22.31
CA ARG A 144 4.13 12.97 23.53
C ARG A 144 5.55 13.24 24.02
N GLY A 145 6.52 13.37 23.13
CA GLY A 145 7.91 13.71 23.49
C GLY A 145 8.14 15.18 23.90
N ARG A 146 7.15 16.06 23.72
CA ARG A 146 7.17 17.45 24.20
C ARG A 146 6.58 17.63 25.62
N ARG A 147 5.98 16.59 26.19
CA ARG A 147 5.51 16.58 27.59
C ARG A 147 6.56 15.94 28.47
#